data_AF-A0A1I4XCG5-F1
#
_entry.id   AF-A0A1I4XCG5-F1
#
_cell.length_a   1.000
_cell.length_b   1.000
_cell.length_c   1.000
_cell.angle_alpha   90.00
_cell.angle_beta   90.00
_cell.angle_gamma   90.00
#
_symmetry.space_group_name_H-M   'P 1'
#
loop_
_entity.id
_entity.type
_entity.pdbx_description
1 polymer ?
#
loop_
_entity_poly.entity_id
_entity_poly.type
_entity_poly.pdbx_seq_one_letter_code
_entity_poly.pdbx_strand_id
1 'polypeptide(L)'
;MKYFVAVYQKLKNIYMSQSSMENDLPMICPSLRIYDNEELELLKPQSLLNDEQKKALSIIKKQNVAYELNSIPISPNFWDLNPNNSLFDIYRDILDKNNLKNLEENLDKVLDNKSTVLFDAKNSDTKEFKAYKKYRTLFEDTVNKVTDHLLLFDGLDTEEEKSNWNDRLITLNNLKELAFSEWKVKGSKDTIEKELTRINKSSDADLYLAMAQNAKHTFEAAEKTDVISNSSIHDINFIPYDFMENESGWNSMRIEKSELEGLHSEAKNSNENIPSEILSIDYDESMIQAVEVDYSFVHLKRNWFNKNFMLSDYFEWKEPKKISDGQTISNDFKLPAYPKTMILIKNLKVILDPSIINASVSNSEQLVYFGPMVMKQQVFVNKNNNQKFLKAITNVKTIKSDQLNYMARKTAIAGTQKATVINSFNAKTAVEPEPVEAMKTTVNASFAGKTNMGNIINNIKNLHPLNPVPHGASPVQPTPQPANPIKVPWGSWGPKFPTIPTPTPTPIPTPIPIPIPVPLPPAGAVVQFRILDKINNEPIYKCGISIKGTNNNRIFEIESNETGMINQLIPLGEYSIELRIDDYAILNQNFSVTSAMPLNLEYKLQREEVKFKSFFLIGMICEKMPKIPVN
;
A
#
# COMPACT_ATOMS: atom_id res chain seq x y z
N MET A 1 -13.58 -3.99 19.70
CA MET A 1 -13.54 -3.72 18.26
C MET A 1 -14.73 -4.38 17.54
N LYS A 2 -15.89 -4.46 18.20
CA LYS A 2 -17.06 -5.26 17.79
C LYS A 2 -17.64 -4.75 16.48
N TYR A 3 -17.87 -3.45 16.38
CA TYR A 3 -18.48 -2.82 15.22
C TYR A 3 -17.51 -2.55 14.07
N PHE A 4 -16.20 -2.49 14.35
CA PHE A 4 -15.18 -2.54 13.30
C PHE A 4 -15.21 -3.88 12.55
N VAL A 5 -15.21 -4.98 13.28
CA VAL A 5 -15.36 -6.34 12.72
C VAL A 5 -16.69 -6.49 11.97
N ALA A 6 -17.79 -5.97 12.52
CA ALA A 6 -19.10 -6.01 11.84
C ALA A 6 -19.11 -5.24 10.51
N VAL A 7 -18.51 -4.04 10.45
CA VAL A 7 -18.40 -3.25 9.21
C VAL A 7 -17.52 -3.98 8.19
N TYR A 8 -16.40 -4.57 8.61
CA TYR A 8 -15.59 -5.43 7.75
C TYR A 8 -16.39 -6.62 7.21
N GLN A 9 -17.12 -7.35 8.07
CA GLN A 9 -17.95 -8.49 7.66
C GLN A 9 -19.01 -8.09 6.63
N LYS A 10 -19.66 -6.94 6.81
CA LYS A 10 -20.62 -6.42 5.81
C LYS A 10 -19.96 -6.19 4.45
N LEU A 11 -18.80 -5.54 4.43
CA LEU A 11 -18.06 -5.25 3.20
C LEU A 11 -17.53 -6.51 2.52
N LYS A 12 -17.07 -7.49 3.31
CA LYS A 12 -16.72 -8.83 2.84
C LYS A 12 -17.93 -9.51 2.17
N ASN A 13 -19.09 -9.53 2.81
CA ASN A 13 -20.30 -10.16 2.26
C ASN A 13 -20.77 -9.46 0.97
N ILE A 14 -20.64 -8.13 0.89
CA ILE A 14 -20.87 -7.37 -0.34
C ILE A 14 -19.89 -7.82 -1.44
N TYR A 15 -18.58 -7.85 -1.19
CA TYR A 15 -17.58 -8.29 -2.18
C TYR A 15 -17.85 -9.73 -2.66
N MET A 16 -18.09 -10.65 -1.74
CA MET A 16 -18.34 -12.06 -2.05
C MET A 16 -19.63 -12.28 -2.85
N SER A 17 -20.65 -11.44 -2.68
CA SER A 17 -21.89 -11.52 -3.48
C SER A 17 -21.78 -10.90 -4.88
N GLN A 18 -20.82 -9.99 -5.11
CA GLN A 18 -20.73 -9.19 -6.33
C GLN A 18 -19.58 -9.60 -7.27
N SER A 19 -18.43 -10.04 -6.75
CA SER A 19 -17.19 -10.08 -7.54
C SER A 19 -16.14 -11.10 -7.08
N SER A 20 -16.47 -12.06 -6.19
CA SER A 20 -15.49 -13.07 -5.76
C SER A 20 -15.06 -14.02 -6.88
N MET A 21 -13.75 -14.30 -6.91
CA MET A 21 -13.17 -15.43 -7.62
C MET A 21 -12.87 -16.58 -6.64
N GLU A 22 -12.74 -17.82 -7.14
CA GLU A 22 -12.49 -19.02 -6.32
C GLU A 22 -11.25 -18.93 -5.42
N ASN A 23 -10.23 -18.19 -5.85
CA ASN A 23 -8.98 -17.98 -5.11
C ASN A 23 -8.94 -16.65 -4.31
N ASP A 24 -10.02 -15.86 -4.31
CA ASP A 24 -10.08 -14.64 -3.51
C ASP A 24 -10.25 -14.97 -2.02
N LEU A 25 -9.42 -14.36 -1.20
CA LEU A 25 -9.43 -14.50 0.25
C LEU A 25 -9.54 -13.12 0.91
N PRO A 26 -10.74 -12.74 1.39
CA PRO A 26 -10.92 -11.52 2.16
C PRO A 26 -10.20 -11.62 3.51
N MET A 27 -9.28 -10.69 3.77
CA MET A 27 -8.55 -10.54 5.03
C MET A 27 -8.83 -9.17 5.66
N ILE A 28 -9.09 -9.15 6.97
CA ILE A 28 -9.20 -7.90 7.74
C ILE A 28 -7.82 -7.25 7.91
N CYS A 29 -7.78 -5.92 8.02
CA CYS A 29 -6.58 -5.14 8.32
C CYS A 29 -6.62 -4.67 9.79
N PRO A 30 -5.97 -5.36 10.75
CA PRO A 30 -6.07 -5.06 12.18
C PRO A 30 -5.62 -3.65 12.56
N SER A 31 -4.60 -3.16 11.87
CA SER A 31 -3.94 -1.88 12.15
C SER A 31 -4.71 -0.65 11.65
N LEU A 32 -5.76 -0.84 10.81
CA LEU A 32 -6.58 0.21 10.19
C LEU A 32 -5.73 1.38 9.64
N ARG A 33 -5.08 1.16 8.49
CA ARG A 33 -4.21 2.19 7.91
C ARG A 33 -5.03 3.40 7.44
N ILE A 34 -4.52 4.59 7.74
CA ILE A 34 -5.12 5.87 7.37
C ILE A 34 -4.26 6.47 6.26
N TYR A 35 -4.91 6.89 5.17
CA TYR A 35 -4.28 7.68 4.12
C TYR A 35 -4.99 9.03 4.02
N ASP A 36 -4.22 10.11 4.10
CA ASP A 36 -4.77 11.46 3.91
C ASP A 36 -4.99 11.76 2.42
N ASN A 37 -5.89 12.70 2.10
CA ASN A 37 -6.23 13.01 0.72
C ASN A 37 -5.05 13.59 -0.07
N GLU A 38 -4.17 14.34 0.57
CA GLU A 38 -2.92 14.83 -0.03
C GLU A 38 -1.97 13.66 -0.32
N GLU A 39 -1.88 12.70 0.61
CA GLU A 39 -1.10 11.48 0.46
C GLU A 39 -1.61 10.57 -0.66
N LEU A 40 -2.93 10.49 -0.84
CA LEU A 40 -3.54 9.78 -1.95
C LEU A 40 -3.41 10.55 -3.28
N GLU A 41 -3.53 11.87 -3.30
CA GLU A 41 -3.30 12.69 -4.51
C GLU A 41 -1.91 12.42 -5.12
N LEU A 42 -0.90 12.22 -4.26
CA LEU A 42 0.46 11.85 -4.63
C LEU A 42 0.59 10.45 -5.25
N LEU A 43 -0.44 9.59 -5.19
CA LEU A 43 -0.45 8.29 -5.88
C LEU A 43 -0.95 8.38 -7.34
N LYS A 44 -1.46 9.53 -7.79
CA LYS A 44 -1.88 9.74 -9.19
C LYS A 44 -0.70 9.58 -10.16
N PRO A 45 -0.92 9.18 -11.42
CA PRO A 45 0.09 9.27 -12.48
C PRO A 45 0.75 10.66 -12.52
N GLN A 46 2.08 10.72 -12.67
CA GLN A 46 2.84 12.00 -12.63
C GLN A 46 2.43 12.99 -13.73
N SER A 47 1.85 12.48 -14.82
CA SER A 47 1.25 13.27 -15.90
C SER A 47 0.01 14.05 -15.47
N LEU A 48 -0.67 13.65 -14.40
CA LEU A 48 -1.85 14.32 -13.83
C LEU A 48 -1.50 15.28 -12.68
N LEU A 49 -0.23 15.40 -12.33
CA LEU A 49 0.25 16.35 -11.32
C LEU A 49 0.76 17.62 -12.01
N ASN A 50 0.14 18.76 -11.70
CA ASN A 50 0.48 20.04 -12.34
C ASN A 50 1.74 20.71 -11.74
N ASP A 51 2.10 20.35 -10.50
CA ASP A 51 3.20 20.95 -9.74
C ASP A 51 4.42 20.01 -9.69
N GLU A 52 5.60 20.55 -9.95
CA GLU A 52 6.88 19.84 -9.94
C GLU A 52 7.29 19.38 -8.52
N GLN A 53 6.95 20.16 -7.48
CA GLN A 53 7.16 19.74 -6.09
C GLN A 53 6.26 18.56 -5.73
N LYS A 54 4.98 18.60 -6.14
CA LYS A 54 4.09 17.43 -6.01
C LYS A 54 4.60 16.23 -6.81
N LYS A 55 5.19 16.40 -8.00
CA LYS A 55 5.81 15.28 -8.75
C LYS A 55 6.96 14.64 -7.96
N ALA A 56 7.85 15.43 -7.36
CA ALA A 56 8.93 14.89 -6.53
C ALA A 56 8.39 14.13 -5.30
N LEU A 57 7.43 14.71 -4.58
CA LEU A 57 6.77 14.05 -3.44
C LEU A 57 5.98 12.80 -3.84
N SER A 58 5.43 12.76 -5.07
CA SER A 58 4.68 11.61 -5.60
C SER A 58 5.56 10.37 -5.75
N ILE A 59 6.83 10.54 -6.08
CA ILE A 59 7.80 9.45 -6.20
C ILE A 59 7.96 8.79 -4.83
N ILE A 60 8.32 9.58 -3.82
CA ILE A 60 8.54 9.11 -2.44
C ILE A 60 7.27 8.46 -1.86
N LYS A 61 6.10 9.07 -2.05
CA LYS A 61 4.86 8.52 -1.48
C LYS A 61 4.41 7.23 -2.18
N LYS A 62 4.57 7.14 -3.51
CA LYS A 62 4.35 5.88 -4.24
C LYS A 62 5.31 4.78 -3.80
N GLN A 63 6.57 5.12 -3.54
CA GLN A 63 7.56 4.16 -3.06
C GLN A 63 7.13 3.59 -1.70
N ASN A 64 6.80 4.43 -0.73
CA ASN A 64 6.29 3.98 0.57
C ASN A 64 5.03 3.09 0.43
N VAL A 65 4.04 3.53 -0.35
CA VAL A 65 2.80 2.77 -0.56
C VAL A 65 3.03 1.46 -1.36
N ALA A 66 4.04 1.42 -2.23
CA ALA A 66 4.43 0.19 -2.91
C ALA A 66 5.09 -0.82 -1.95
N TYR A 67 5.92 -0.40 -0.98
CA TYR A 67 6.35 -1.32 0.09
C TYR A 67 5.15 -1.82 0.92
N GLU A 68 4.22 -0.92 1.26
CA GLU A 68 3.07 -1.29 2.09
C GLU A 68 2.14 -2.29 1.41
N LEU A 69 1.66 -1.99 0.20
CA LEU A 69 0.64 -2.77 -0.51
C LEU A 69 1.21 -4.00 -1.24
N ASN A 70 2.53 -4.21 -1.23
CA ASN A 70 3.18 -5.44 -1.66
C ASN A 70 3.54 -6.37 -0.49
N SER A 71 3.20 -6.03 0.76
CA SER A 71 3.32 -6.94 1.91
C SER A 71 2.56 -8.25 1.68
N ILE A 72 3.24 -9.39 1.77
CA ILE A 72 2.65 -10.71 1.61
C ILE A 72 2.03 -11.20 2.94
N PRO A 73 0.76 -11.66 2.95
CA PRO A 73 0.11 -12.15 4.16
C PRO A 73 0.83 -13.37 4.75
N ILE A 74 1.03 -13.31 6.06
CA ILE A 74 1.72 -14.34 6.85
C ILE A 74 0.75 -15.28 7.60
N SER A 75 -0.55 -15.02 7.46
CA SER A 75 -1.67 -15.63 8.20
C SER A 75 -2.85 -15.78 7.25
N PRO A 76 -3.71 -16.81 7.40
CA PRO A 76 -4.92 -16.94 6.59
C PRO A 76 -6.01 -15.95 7.00
N ASN A 77 -5.94 -15.36 8.20
CA ASN A 77 -7.07 -14.64 8.81
C ASN A 77 -7.01 -13.11 8.65
N PHE A 78 -5.81 -12.55 8.50
CA PHE A 78 -5.60 -11.11 8.49
C PHE A 78 -4.41 -10.73 7.60
N TRP A 79 -4.46 -9.50 7.10
CA TRP A 79 -3.36 -8.87 6.38
C TRP A 79 -2.87 -7.67 7.18
N ASP A 80 -1.55 -7.53 7.32
CA ASP A 80 -0.91 -6.34 7.86
C ASP A 80 0.47 -6.17 7.19
N LEU A 81 1.12 -5.05 7.48
CA LEU A 81 2.45 -4.74 6.96
C LEU A 81 3.52 -5.62 7.59
N ASN A 82 4.19 -6.41 6.74
CA ASN A 82 5.44 -7.07 7.06
C ASN A 82 6.55 -6.49 6.14
N PRO A 83 7.40 -5.57 6.64
CA PRO A 83 8.43 -4.93 5.82
C PRO A 83 9.52 -5.91 5.35
N ASN A 84 9.59 -7.11 5.94
CA ASN A 84 10.56 -8.14 5.58
C ASN A 84 10.03 -9.13 4.52
N ASN A 85 8.81 -8.93 3.99
CA ASN A 85 8.10 -9.91 3.15
C ASN A 85 7.37 -9.25 1.97
N SER A 86 8.13 -8.60 1.08
CA SER A 86 7.58 -7.92 -0.09
C SER A 86 7.36 -8.87 -1.27
N LEU A 87 6.29 -8.65 -2.04
CA LEU A 87 5.98 -9.42 -3.25
C LEU A 87 7.10 -9.33 -4.29
N PHE A 88 7.70 -8.15 -4.50
CA PHE A 88 8.71 -7.96 -5.54
C PHE A 88 10.05 -8.62 -5.18
N ASP A 89 10.46 -8.64 -3.90
CA ASP A 89 11.68 -9.35 -3.50
C ASP A 89 11.51 -10.88 -3.57
N ILE A 90 10.34 -11.38 -3.18
CA ILE A 90 9.98 -12.80 -3.37
C ILE A 90 9.96 -13.16 -4.86
N TYR A 91 9.37 -12.29 -5.70
CA TYR A 91 9.24 -12.54 -7.12
C TYR A 91 10.60 -12.45 -7.86
N ARG A 92 11.50 -11.53 -7.44
CA ARG A 92 12.90 -11.51 -7.89
C ARG A 92 13.59 -12.84 -7.58
N ASP A 93 13.52 -13.31 -6.34
CA ASP A 93 14.12 -14.58 -5.91
C ASP A 93 13.56 -15.78 -6.69
N ILE A 94 12.26 -15.78 -7.04
CA ILE A 94 11.65 -16.81 -7.88
C ILE A 94 12.17 -16.75 -9.32
N LEU A 95 12.26 -15.55 -9.92
CA LEU A 95 12.73 -15.36 -11.30
C LEU A 95 14.22 -15.69 -11.46
N ASP A 96 15.06 -15.36 -10.48
CA ASP A 96 16.50 -15.60 -10.54
C ASP A 96 16.87 -17.07 -10.30
N LYS A 97 16.05 -17.81 -9.55
CA LYS A 97 16.25 -19.23 -9.26
C LYS A 97 15.51 -20.17 -10.22
N ASN A 98 14.70 -19.63 -11.12
CA ASN A 98 14.10 -20.40 -12.20
C ASN A 98 15.21 -20.91 -13.15
N ASN A 99 15.30 -22.23 -13.30
CA ASN A 99 16.44 -22.91 -13.92
C ASN A 99 16.38 -22.93 -15.47
N LEU A 100 16.16 -21.76 -16.07
CA LEU A 100 15.88 -21.62 -17.51
C LEU A 100 17.01 -22.12 -18.42
N LYS A 101 18.28 -22.01 -17.99
CA LYS A 101 19.45 -22.45 -18.78
C LYS A 101 19.40 -23.93 -19.15
N ASN A 102 18.98 -24.80 -18.23
CA ASN A 102 18.84 -26.22 -18.52
C ASN A 102 17.72 -26.50 -19.52
N LEU A 103 16.69 -25.65 -19.56
CA LEU A 103 15.62 -25.78 -20.55
C LEU A 103 16.13 -25.29 -21.92
N GLU A 104 16.71 -24.10 -21.98
CA GLU A 104 17.35 -23.50 -23.18
C GLU A 104 18.30 -24.51 -23.86
N GLU A 105 19.28 -25.05 -23.12
CA GLU A 105 20.24 -26.02 -23.66
C GLU A 105 19.61 -27.34 -24.15
N ASN A 106 18.44 -27.73 -23.66
CA ASN A 106 17.72 -28.91 -24.12
C ASN A 106 16.81 -28.59 -25.30
N LEU A 107 16.26 -27.38 -25.34
CA LEU A 107 15.44 -26.84 -26.41
C LEU A 107 16.25 -26.71 -27.70
N ASP A 108 17.42 -26.08 -27.64
CA ASP A 108 18.33 -25.90 -28.77
C ASP A 108 18.73 -27.26 -29.37
N LYS A 109 19.10 -28.23 -28.52
CA LYS A 109 19.41 -29.61 -28.94
C LYS A 109 18.22 -30.32 -29.61
N VAL A 110 16.99 -29.92 -29.32
CA VAL A 110 15.78 -30.50 -29.91
C VAL A 110 15.37 -29.79 -31.20
N LEU A 111 15.52 -28.47 -31.26
CA LEU A 111 15.27 -27.63 -32.44
C LEU A 111 16.29 -27.88 -33.57
N ASP A 112 17.57 -28.03 -33.22
CA ASP A 112 18.62 -28.45 -34.17
C ASP A 112 18.36 -29.84 -34.75
N ASN A 113 17.78 -30.75 -33.94
CA ASN A 113 17.37 -32.08 -34.37
C ASN A 113 16.00 -32.07 -35.07
N LYS A 114 15.98 -31.47 -36.28
CA LYS A 114 14.88 -31.68 -37.25
C LYS A 114 14.51 -33.16 -37.30
N SER A 115 13.23 -33.46 -37.10
CA SER A 115 12.77 -34.85 -37.05
C SER A 115 12.96 -35.56 -38.39
N THR A 116 14.00 -36.39 -38.46
CA THR A 116 14.32 -37.28 -39.59
C THR A 116 13.26 -38.36 -39.81
N VAL A 117 12.35 -38.54 -38.85
CA VAL A 117 11.23 -39.48 -38.90
C VAL A 117 10.00 -38.84 -39.58
N LEU A 118 9.78 -37.53 -39.41
CA LEU A 118 8.65 -36.81 -40.03
C LEU A 118 9.03 -36.14 -41.35
N PHE A 119 10.24 -35.58 -41.45
CA PHE A 119 10.71 -34.82 -42.60
C PHE A 119 12.04 -35.34 -43.15
N ASP A 120 12.15 -35.39 -44.47
CA ASP A 120 13.39 -35.73 -45.17
C ASP A 120 14.38 -34.54 -45.19
N ALA A 121 15.58 -34.77 -45.73
CA ALA A 121 16.62 -33.74 -45.86
C ALA A 121 16.23 -32.55 -46.77
N LYS A 122 15.09 -32.62 -47.47
CA LYS A 122 14.49 -31.55 -48.28
C LYS A 122 13.26 -30.93 -47.61
N ASN A 123 13.08 -31.19 -46.31
CA ASN A 123 11.97 -30.68 -45.50
C ASN A 123 10.58 -31.14 -45.97
N SER A 124 10.51 -32.25 -46.72
CA SER A 124 9.27 -32.88 -47.21
C SER A 124 8.87 -34.06 -46.34
N ASP A 125 7.57 -34.35 -46.22
CA ASP A 125 7.07 -35.52 -45.48
C ASP A 125 7.79 -36.83 -45.89
N THR A 126 8.27 -37.60 -44.91
CA THR A 126 8.84 -38.95 -45.11
C THR A 126 7.82 -39.94 -45.68
N LYS A 127 8.28 -41.11 -46.13
CA LYS A 127 7.36 -42.17 -46.63
C LYS A 127 6.48 -42.69 -45.51
N GLU A 128 7.06 -42.80 -44.33
CA GLU A 128 6.49 -43.24 -43.07
C GLU A 128 5.40 -42.25 -42.61
N PHE A 129 5.68 -40.94 -42.63
CA PHE A 129 4.68 -39.92 -42.28
C PHE A 129 3.56 -39.78 -43.32
N LYS A 130 3.84 -39.98 -44.62
CA LYS A 130 2.79 -40.09 -45.66
C LYS A 130 1.91 -41.32 -45.46
N ALA A 131 2.50 -42.47 -45.11
CA ALA A 131 1.75 -43.68 -44.79
C ALA A 131 0.87 -43.47 -43.55
N TYR A 132 1.40 -42.86 -42.48
CA TYR A 132 0.64 -42.48 -41.30
C TYR A 132 -0.60 -41.64 -41.64
N LYS A 133 -0.43 -40.54 -42.38
CA LYS A 133 -1.55 -39.67 -42.80
C LYS A 133 -2.59 -40.44 -43.60
N LYS A 134 -2.17 -41.26 -44.57
CA LYS A 134 -3.07 -42.09 -45.40
C LYS A 134 -3.88 -43.08 -44.57
N TYR A 135 -3.23 -43.84 -43.68
CA TYR A 135 -3.92 -44.86 -42.88
C TYR A 135 -4.76 -44.27 -41.76
N ARG A 136 -4.40 -43.08 -41.24
CA ARG A 136 -5.25 -42.31 -40.34
C ARG A 136 -6.58 -41.94 -41.01
N THR A 137 -6.55 -41.36 -42.22
CA THR A 137 -7.79 -41.04 -42.95
C THR A 137 -8.62 -42.28 -43.26
N LEU A 138 -7.98 -43.40 -43.63
CA LEU A 138 -8.70 -44.67 -43.84
C LEU A 138 -9.39 -45.18 -42.58
N PHE A 139 -8.76 -45.03 -41.41
CA PHE A 139 -9.38 -45.36 -40.13
C PHE A 139 -10.54 -44.41 -39.79
N GLU A 140 -10.35 -43.09 -39.92
CA GLU A 140 -11.39 -42.08 -39.74
C GLU A 140 -12.61 -42.35 -40.65
N ASP A 141 -12.40 -42.72 -41.92
CA ASP A 141 -13.46 -43.15 -42.85
C ASP A 141 -14.21 -44.41 -42.39
N THR A 142 -13.54 -45.38 -41.77
CA THR A 142 -14.21 -46.58 -41.22
C THR A 142 -14.99 -46.28 -39.94
N VAL A 143 -14.51 -45.35 -39.11
CA VAL A 143 -15.27 -44.87 -37.94
C VAL A 143 -16.54 -44.15 -38.39
N ASN A 144 -16.43 -43.23 -39.36
CA ASN A 144 -17.59 -42.53 -39.91
C ASN A 144 -18.64 -43.50 -40.47
N LYS A 145 -18.22 -44.53 -41.23
CA LYS A 145 -19.15 -45.57 -41.73
C LYS A 145 -19.84 -46.38 -40.63
N VAL A 146 -19.19 -46.58 -39.48
CA VAL A 146 -19.85 -47.19 -38.31
C VAL A 146 -20.86 -46.21 -37.72
N THR A 147 -20.49 -44.95 -37.53
CA THR A 147 -21.39 -43.89 -37.03
C THR A 147 -22.63 -43.71 -37.92
N ASP A 148 -22.44 -43.62 -39.24
CA ASP A 148 -23.53 -43.49 -40.22
C ASP A 148 -24.48 -44.70 -40.16
N HIS A 149 -23.94 -45.91 -40.00
CA HIS A 149 -24.74 -47.14 -39.87
C HIS A 149 -25.49 -47.22 -38.54
N LEU A 150 -24.93 -46.65 -37.45
CA LEU A 150 -25.61 -46.55 -36.16
C LEU A 150 -26.85 -45.64 -36.21
N LEU A 151 -26.80 -44.56 -37.00
CA LEU A 151 -27.94 -43.65 -37.18
C LEU A 151 -29.13 -44.29 -37.91
N LEU A 152 -28.95 -45.44 -38.57
CA LEU A 152 -30.02 -46.18 -39.24
C LEU A 152 -30.85 -47.07 -38.29
N PHE A 153 -30.42 -47.24 -37.04
CA PHE A 153 -31.07 -48.17 -36.09
C PHE A 153 -32.48 -47.75 -35.68
N ASP A 154 -32.71 -46.45 -35.50
CA ASP A 154 -33.98 -45.89 -35.00
C ASP A 154 -35.15 -46.04 -36.00
N GLY A 155 -34.89 -46.51 -37.23
CA GLY A 155 -35.88 -46.71 -38.29
C GLY A 155 -36.19 -48.18 -38.63
N LEU A 156 -35.86 -49.14 -37.76
CA LEU A 156 -36.02 -50.58 -38.02
C LEU A 156 -37.16 -51.20 -37.20
N ASP A 157 -38.25 -51.56 -37.87
CA ASP A 157 -39.47 -52.08 -37.22
C ASP A 157 -39.47 -53.61 -37.04
N THR A 158 -38.77 -54.36 -37.89
CA THR A 158 -38.81 -55.85 -37.88
C THR A 158 -37.55 -56.50 -37.28
N GLU A 159 -37.69 -57.71 -36.73
CA GLU A 159 -36.56 -58.47 -36.17
C GLU A 159 -35.57 -58.96 -37.24
N GLU A 160 -36.03 -59.19 -38.47
CA GLU A 160 -35.17 -59.58 -39.60
C GLU A 160 -34.30 -58.41 -40.09
N GLU A 161 -34.85 -57.19 -40.10
CA GLU A 161 -34.08 -55.96 -40.36
C GLU A 161 -33.02 -55.72 -39.27
N LYS A 162 -33.38 -55.87 -37.98
CA LYS A 162 -32.44 -55.75 -36.86
C LYS A 162 -31.31 -56.79 -36.94
N SER A 163 -31.60 -58.03 -37.33
CA SER A 163 -30.57 -59.06 -37.52
C SER A 163 -29.60 -58.69 -38.65
N ASN A 164 -30.12 -58.33 -39.83
CA ASN A 164 -29.29 -57.91 -40.97
C ASN A 164 -28.46 -56.66 -40.66
N TRP A 165 -29.04 -55.70 -39.93
CA TRP A 165 -28.34 -54.51 -39.47
C TRP A 165 -27.20 -54.85 -38.51
N ASN A 166 -27.40 -55.83 -37.60
CA ASN A 166 -26.38 -56.27 -36.65
C ASN A 166 -25.22 -57.00 -37.35
N ASP A 167 -25.51 -57.90 -38.30
CA ASP A 167 -24.47 -58.56 -39.11
C ASP A 167 -23.65 -57.55 -39.92
N ARG A 168 -24.30 -56.49 -40.41
CA ARG A 168 -23.64 -55.37 -41.07
C ARG A 168 -22.77 -54.56 -40.10
N LEU A 169 -23.24 -54.29 -38.88
CA LEU A 169 -22.47 -53.61 -37.83
C LEU A 169 -21.24 -54.43 -37.41
N ILE A 170 -21.35 -55.76 -37.29
CA ILE A 170 -20.21 -56.66 -37.03
C ILE A 170 -19.18 -56.55 -38.16
N THR A 171 -19.63 -56.57 -39.40
CA THR A 171 -18.77 -56.41 -40.60
C THR A 171 -18.05 -55.06 -40.61
N LEU A 172 -18.77 -53.96 -40.29
CA LEU A 172 -18.19 -52.62 -40.23
C LEU A 172 -17.20 -52.46 -39.06
N ASN A 173 -17.48 -53.06 -37.90
CA ASN A 173 -16.52 -53.10 -36.79
C ASN A 173 -15.26 -53.89 -37.15
N ASN A 174 -15.38 -55.05 -37.81
CA ASN A 174 -14.22 -55.81 -38.28
C ASN A 174 -13.36 -54.99 -39.27
N LEU A 175 -13.98 -54.20 -40.16
CA LEU A 175 -13.26 -53.28 -41.06
C LEU A 175 -12.57 -52.14 -40.31
N LYS A 176 -13.20 -51.61 -39.27
CA LYS A 176 -12.63 -50.57 -38.38
C LYS A 176 -11.42 -51.10 -37.58
N GLU A 177 -11.51 -52.29 -37.00
CA GLU A 177 -10.38 -52.95 -36.30
C GLU A 177 -9.24 -53.31 -37.27
N LEU A 178 -9.56 -53.73 -38.50
CA LEU A 178 -8.56 -53.93 -39.55
C LEU A 178 -7.86 -52.62 -39.92
N ALA A 179 -8.61 -51.54 -40.17
CA ALA A 179 -8.04 -50.23 -40.51
C ALA A 179 -7.17 -49.66 -39.37
N PHE A 180 -7.56 -49.86 -38.10
CA PHE A 180 -6.74 -49.53 -36.93
C PHE A 180 -5.43 -50.33 -36.90
N SER A 181 -5.52 -51.63 -37.14
CA SER A 181 -4.36 -52.53 -37.18
C SER A 181 -3.40 -52.19 -38.33
N GLU A 182 -3.95 -51.85 -39.51
CA GLU A 182 -3.16 -51.36 -40.63
C GLU A 182 -2.52 -50.01 -40.34
N TRP A 183 -3.21 -49.08 -39.68
CA TRP A 183 -2.63 -47.80 -39.27
C TRP A 183 -1.49 -48.01 -38.27
N LYS A 184 -1.65 -48.93 -37.32
CA LYS A 184 -0.59 -49.29 -36.36
C LYS A 184 0.65 -49.88 -37.05
N VAL A 185 0.46 -50.89 -37.90
CA VAL A 185 1.57 -51.64 -38.51
C VAL A 185 2.13 -50.97 -39.77
N LYS A 186 1.28 -50.65 -40.74
CA LYS A 186 1.65 -50.08 -42.06
C LYS A 186 1.77 -48.55 -42.04
N GLY A 187 1.04 -47.88 -41.15
CA GLY A 187 1.12 -46.44 -40.92
C GLY A 187 2.10 -46.03 -39.82
N SER A 188 2.82 -46.97 -39.20
CA SER A 188 3.82 -46.72 -38.15
C SER A 188 3.33 -45.82 -37.00
N LYS A 189 2.05 -45.94 -36.63
CA LYS A 189 1.31 -45.08 -35.69
C LYS A 189 2.12 -44.75 -34.43
N ASP A 190 2.55 -45.77 -33.70
CA ASP A 190 3.22 -45.62 -32.40
C ASP A 190 4.53 -44.79 -32.51
N THR A 191 5.30 -44.98 -33.58
CA THR A 191 6.55 -44.25 -33.83
C THR A 191 6.29 -42.78 -34.17
N ILE A 192 5.31 -42.52 -35.05
CA ILE A 192 4.96 -41.18 -35.50
C ILE A 192 4.29 -40.38 -34.37
N GLU A 193 3.38 -40.99 -33.60
CA GLU A 193 2.74 -40.33 -32.46
C GLU A 193 3.72 -40.02 -31.33
N LYS A 194 4.66 -40.92 -31.03
CA LYS A 194 5.75 -40.65 -30.07
C LYS A 194 6.59 -39.44 -30.49
N GLU A 195 6.88 -39.31 -31.78
CA GLU A 195 7.68 -38.20 -32.31
C GLU A 195 6.90 -36.88 -32.40
N LEU A 196 5.62 -36.92 -32.78
CA LEU A 196 4.72 -35.77 -32.68
C LEU A 196 4.57 -35.31 -31.23
N THR A 197 4.51 -36.24 -30.28
CA THR A 197 4.47 -35.94 -28.83
C THR A 197 5.77 -35.29 -28.36
N ARG A 198 6.94 -35.71 -28.89
CA ARG A 198 8.23 -35.07 -28.63
C ARG A 198 8.24 -33.62 -29.10
N ILE A 199 7.79 -33.37 -30.34
CA ILE A 199 7.77 -32.02 -30.92
C ILE A 199 6.77 -31.11 -30.19
N ASN A 200 5.56 -31.59 -29.89
CA ASN A 200 4.57 -30.79 -29.16
C ASN A 200 5.09 -30.37 -27.78
N LYS A 201 5.69 -31.30 -27.01
CA LYS A 201 6.35 -30.98 -25.73
C LYS A 201 7.48 -29.95 -25.87
N SER A 202 8.14 -29.94 -27.02
CA SER A 202 9.19 -28.94 -27.30
C SER A 202 8.56 -27.57 -27.56
N SER A 203 7.50 -27.50 -28.35
CA SER A 203 6.73 -26.25 -28.57
C SER A 203 6.09 -25.70 -27.29
N ASP A 204 5.66 -26.55 -26.37
CA ASP A 204 5.13 -26.12 -25.07
C ASP A 204 6.26 -25.59 -24.16
N ALA A 205 7.45 -26.18 -24.24
CA ALA A 205 8.65 -25.69 -23.57
C ALA A 205 9.17 -24.37 -24.18
N ASP A 206 9.11 -24.19 -25.51
CA ASP A 206 9.39 -22.91 -26.20
C ASP A 206 8.48 -21.81 -25.64
N LEU A 207 7.18 -22.10 -25.53
CA LEU A 207 6.18 -21.16 -25.02
C LEU A 207 6.43 -20.80 -23.55
N TYR A 208 6.72 -21.80 -22.70
CA TYR A 208 7.08 -21.56 -21.30
C TYR A 208 8.37 -20.73 -21.18
N LEU A 209 9.40 -21.03 -21.98
CA LEU A 209 10.65 -20.27 -21.97
C LEU A 209 10.40 -18.81 -22.34
N ALA A 210 9.66 -18.55 -23.43
CA ALA A 210 9.28 -17.20 -23.84
C ALA A 210 8.45 -16.49 -22.75
N MET A 211 7.53 -17.18 -22.08
CA MET A 211 6.76 -16.63 -20.95
C MET A 211 7.64 -16.27 -19.75
N ALA A 212 8.60 -17.13 -19.38
CA ALA A 212 9.47 -16.92 -18.23
C ALA A 212 10.52 -15.83 -18.50
N GLN A 213 11.11 -15.81 -19.69
CA GLN A 213 12.00 -14.73 -20.15
C GLN A 213 11.24 -13.39 -20.20
N ASN A 214 10.01 -13.36 -20.73
CA ASN A 214 9.16 -12.16 -20.75
C ASN A 214 8.83 -11.68 -19.32
N ALA A 215 8.48 -12.60 -18.41
CA ALA A 215 8.21 -12.28 -17.01
C ALA A 215 9.45 -11.65 -16.33
N LYS A 216 10.65 -12.22 -16.55
CA LYS A 216 11.92 -11.68 -16.04
C LYS A 216 12.23 -10.30 -16.64
N HIS A 217 12.20 -10.19 -17.96
CA HIS A 217 12.56 -8.95 -18.66
C HIS A 217 11.57 -7.80 -18.37
N THR A 218 10.29 -8.10 -18.15
CA THR A 218 9.26 -7.12 -17.73
C THR A 218 9.47 -6.69 -16.27
N PHE A 219 9.91 -7.60 -15.39
CA PHE A 219 10.22 -7.29 -14.00
C PHE A 219 11.47 -6.40 -13.89
N GLU A 220 12.55 -6.74 -14.59
CA GLU A 220 13.78 -5.94 -14.64
C GLU A 220 13.53 -4.55 -15.27
N ALA A 221 12.78 -4.48 -16.37
CA ALA A 221 12.46 -3.20 -17.03
C ALA A 221 11.51 -2.30 -16.22
N ALA A 222 10.80 -2.85 -15.23
CA ALA A 222 9.94 -2.10 -14.32
C ALA A 222 10.64 -1.71 -13.00
N GLU A 223 11.87 -2.16 -12.79
CA GLU A 223 12.66 -1.85 -11.60
C GLU A 223 13.05 -0.36 -11.57
N LYS A 224 12.92 0.24 -10.39
CA LYS A 224 13.33 1.62 -10.11
C LYS A 224 14.23 1.65 -8.89
N THR A 225 15.12 2.62 -8.83
CA THR A 225 15.90 2.89 -7.62
C THR A 225 15.07 3.78 -6.68
N ASP A 226 14.91 3.35 -5.43
CA ASP A 226 14.33 4.18 -4.37
C ASP A 226 15.22 5.41 -4.11
N VAL A 227 14.60 6.58 -4.01
CA VAL A 227 15.29 7.87 -3.78
C VAL A 227 15.84 7.94 -2.35
N ILE A 228 15.27 7.21 -1.40
CA ILE A 228 15.67 7.26 0.02
C ILE A 228 16.66 6.14 0.36
N SER A 229 16.33 4.88 0.08
CA SER A 229 17.17 3.73 0.46
C SER A 229 18.21 3.32 -0.57
N ASN A 230 18.14 3.85 -1.81
CA ASN A 230 18.87 3.34 -2.98
C ASN A 230 18.63 1.84 -3.28
N SER A 231 17.59 1.22 -2.70
CA SER A 231 17.21 -0.16 -3.00
C SER A 231 16.29 -0.22 -4.22
N SER A 232 16.16 -1.41 -4.80
CA SER A 232 15.29 -1.64 -5.95
C SER A 232 13.82 -1.78 -5.55
N ILE A 233 12.93 -1.06 -6.25
CA ILE A 233 11.50 -1.03 -5.97
C ILE A 233 10.67 -1.11 -7.26
N HIS A 234 9.46 -1.67 -7.16
CA HIS A 234 8.50 -1.81 -8.24
C HIS A 234 7.18 -1.10 -7.94
N ASP A 235 6.81 -0.14 -8.80
CA ASP A 235 5.59 0.68 -8.64
C ASP A 235 4.30 -0.15 -8.60
N ILE A 236 3.30 0.40 -7.90
CA ILE A 236 1.92 -0.12 -7.88
C ILE A 236 0.96 0.90 -8.52
N ASN A 237 -0.02 0.41 -9.27
CA ASN A 237 -1.07 1.22 -9.88
C ASN A 237 -2.45 0.78 -9.39
N PHE A 238 -3.48 1.61 -9.61
CA PHE A 238 -4.83 1.40 -9.09
C PHE A 238 -5.87 1.34 -10.22
N ILE A 239 -6.90 0.52 -10.04
CA ILE A 239 -8.10 0.49 -10.89
C ILE A 239 -9.35 0.54 -9.98
N PRO A 240 -10.28 1.49 -10.18
CA PRO A 240 -10.14 2.67 -11.05
C PRO A 240 -9.01 3.60 -10.54
N TYR A 241 -8.40 4.39 -11.43
CA TYR A 241 -7.22 5.22 -11.07
C TYR A 241 -7.61 6.57 -10.44
N ASP A 242 -8.85 6.96 -10.65
CA ASP A 242 -9.53 8.22 -10.33
C ASP A 242 -10.50 8.06 -9.14
N PHE A 243 -10.42 6.96 -8.39
CA PHE A 243 -11.25 6.70 -7.20
C PHE A 243 -11.14 7.78 -6.09
N MET A 244 -10.17 8.67 -6.20
CA MET A 244 -9.92 9.80 -5.31
C MET A 244 -10.61 11.10 -5.78
N GLU A 245 -10.98 11.19 -7.06
CA GLU A 245 -11.61 12.37 -7.67
C GLU A 245 -13.09 12.13 -7.95
N ASN A 246 -13.43 10.93 -8.45
CA ASN A 246 -14.77 10.57 -8.87
C ASN A 246 -15.53 9.83 -7.76
N GLU A 247 -16.55 10.51 -7.22
CA GLU A 247 -17.50 9.94 -6.25
C GLU A 247 -18.30 8.74 -6.81
N SER A 248 -18.34 8.55 -8.13
CA SER A 248 -19.01 7.42 -8.78
C SER A 248 -18.44 6.03 -8.45
N GLY A 249 -17.24 5.96 -7.87
CA GLY A 249 -16.64 4.72 -7.35
C GLY A 249 -16.96 4.43 -5.88
N TRP A 250 -17.69 5.30 -5.19
CA TRP A 250 -18.00 5.20 -3.76
C TRP A 250 -19.47 4.86 -3.54
N ASN A 251 -19.73 3.87 -2.69
CA ASN A 251 -21.07 3.45 -2.30
C ASN A 251 -21.30 3.81 -0.83
N SER A 252 -22.41 4.47 -0.52
CA SER A 252 -22.77 4.78 0.87
C SER A 252 -23.50 3.60 1.51
N MET A 253 -23.21 3.31 2.78
CA MET A 253 -23.99 2.38 3.59
C MET A 253 -24.16 2.86 5.03
N ARG A 254 -25.28 2.45 5.61
CA ARG A 254 -25.66 2.68 7.01
C ARG A 254 -26.00 1.33 7.62
N ILE A 255 -25.36 0.98 8.73
CA ILE A 255 -25.60 -0.26 9.47
C ILE A 255 -26.13 0.10 10.85
N GLU A 256 -27.34 -0.38 11.17
CA GLU A 256 -28.00 -0.16 12.47
C GLU A 256 -27.49 -1.15 13.54
N LYS A 257 -27.66 -0.82 14.83
CA LYS A 257 -27.15 -1.63 15.96
C LYS A 257 -27.50 -3.11 15.86
N SER A 258 -28.76 -3.45 15.58
CA SER A 258 -29.20 -4.85 15.48
C SER A 258 -28.49 -5.62 14.38
N GLU A 259 -28.24 -4.98 13.23
CA GLU A 259 -27.48 -5.58 12.12
C GLU A 259 -25.99 -5.69 12.46
N LEU A 260 -25.40 -4.65 13.07
CA LEU A 260 -24.02 -4.69 13.56
C LEU A 260 -23.77 -5.83 14.56
N GLU A 261 -24.73 -6.11 15.44
CA GLU A 261 -24.66 -7.22 16.39
C GLU A 261 -24.84 -8.58 15.71
N GLY A 262 -25.71 -8.68 14.71
CA GLY A 262 -25.84 -9.86 13.85
C GLY A 262 -24.54 -10.18 13.12
N LEU A 263 -23.98 -9.20 12.40
CA LEU A 263 -22.74 -9.32 11.62
C LEU A 263 -21.52 -9.68 12.49
N HIS A 264 -21.41 -9.10 13.70
CA HIS A 264 -20.36 -9.50 14.63
C HIS A 264 -20.54 -10.95 15.13
N SER A 265 -21.79 -11.37 15.35
CA SER A 265 -22.08 -12.75 15.77
C SER A 265 -21.82 -13.74 14.64
N GLU A 266 -22.12 -13.38 13.40
CA GLU A 266 -21.76 -14.11 12.18
C GLU A 266 -20.24 -14.30 12.08
N ALA A 267 -19.47 -13.21 12.16
CA ALA A 267 -18.00 -13.25 12.12
C ALA A 267 -17.37 -14.05 13.27
N LYS A 268 -18.01 -14.08 14.45
CA LYS A 268 -17.56 -14.92 15.58
C LYS A 268 -17.89 -16.40 15.37
N ASN A 269 -19.04 -16.71 14.76
CA ASN A 269 -19.52 -18.09 14.57
C ASN A 269 -18.87 -18.79 13.36
N SER A 270 -18.36 -18.05 12.37
CA SER A 270 -17.70 -18.60 11.19
C SER A 270 -16.31 -19.19 11.47
N ASN A 271 -15.80 -19.13 12.71
CA ASN A 271 -14.44 -19.56 13.10
C ASN A 271 -13.32 -18.91 12.27
N GLU A 272 -13.61 -17.77 11.64
CA GLU A 272 -12.60 -16.91 11.05
C GLU A 272 -11.81 -16.28 12.18
N ASN A 273 -10.62 -16.84 12.44
CA ASN A 273 -9.76 -16.51 13.58
C ASN A 273 -9.16 -15.11 13.44
N ILE A 274 -10.01 -14.08 13.53
CA ILE A 274 -9.62 -12.71 13.85
C ILE A 274 -8.77 -12.81 15.12
N PRO A 275 -7.48 -12.41 15.08
CA PRO A 275 -6.55 -12.59 16.19
C PRO A 275 -7.17 -12.22 17.54
N SER A 276 -7.03 -13.09 18.53
CA SER A 276 -7.64 -12.90 19.85
C SER A 276 -7.09 -11.65 20.55
N GLU A 277 -5.91 -11.17 20.15
CA GLU A 277 -5.31 -9.89 20.52
C GLU A 277 -6.09 -8.65 20.04
N ILE A 278 -6.87 -8.77 18.95
CA ILE A 278 -7.77 -7.73 18.43
C ILE A 278 -9.11 -7.74 19.21
N LEU A 279 -9.54 -8.93 19.63
CA LEU A 279 -10.80 -9.15 20.33
C LEU A 279 -10.70 -8.90 21.84
N SER A 280 -9.50 -8.89 22.42
CA SER A 280 -9.28 -8.79 23.88
C SER A 280 -9.28 -7.37 24.45
N ILE A 281 -9.39 -6.34 23.61
CA ILE A 281 -9.48 -4.95 24.07
C ILE A 281 -10.97 -4.60 24.25
N ASP A 282 -11.39 -4.53 25.51
CA ASP A 282 -12.70 -4.03 25.92
C ASP A 282 -12.81 -2.53 25.62
N TYR A 283 -13.38 -2.22 24.46
CA TYR A 283 -13.81 -0.88 24.09
C TYR A 283 -15.27 -0.70 24.45
N ASP A 284 -15.62 0.40 25.13
CA ASP A 284 -17.02 0.74 25.42
C ASP A 284 -17.73 1.24 24.15
N GLU A 285 -18.16 0.27 23.33
CA GLU A 285 -18.95 0.49 22.13
C GLU A 285 -20.47 0.52 22.44
N SER A 286 -20.88 0.44 23.72
CA SER A 286 -22.30 0.33 24.14
C SER A 286 -23.15 1.52 23.64
N MET A 287 -22.51 2.69 23.56
CA MET A 287 -23.06 3.99 23.20
C MET A 287 -23.39 4.17 21.70
N ILE A 288 -23.00 3.21 20.86
CA ILE A 288 -23.19 3.30 19.41
C ILE A 288 -24.57 2.74 19.01
N GLN A 289 -25.30 3.52 18.21
CA GLN A 289 -26.62 3.17 17.65
C GLN A 289 -26.52 2.74 16.18
N ALA A 290 -25.65 3.36 15.38
CA ALA A 290 -25.47 3.01 13.98
C ALA A 290 -24.11 3.51 13.46
N VAL A 291 -23.67 2.97 12.32
CA VAL A 291 -22.45 3.40 11.63
C VAL A 291 -22.80 3.74 10.18
N GLU A 292 -22.44 4.95 9.74
CA GLU A 292 -22.50 5.37 8.33
C GLU A 292 -21.07 5.47 7.77
N VAL A 293 -20.84 4.86 6.61
CA VAL A 293 -19.56 4.90 5.88
C VAL A 293 -19.83 4.92 4.38
N ASP A 294 -18.93 5.53 3.62
CA ASP A 294 -18.83 5.30 2.19
C ASP A 294 -17.69 4.31 1.94
N TYR A 295 -17.86 3.35 1.05
CA TYR A 295 -16.88 2.30 0.75
C TYR A 295 -16.55 2.17 -0.74
N SER A 296 -15.36 1.66 -1.04
CA SER A 296 -14.91 1.36 -2.40
C SER A 296 -13.94 0.18 -2.41
N PHE A 297 -13.97 -0.61 -3.49
CA PHE A 297 -13.04 -1.70 -3.75
C PHE A 297 -12.06 -1.26 -4.84
N VAL A 298 -10.78 -1.13 -4.51
CA VAL A 298 -9.75 -0.60 -5.42
C VAL A 298 -8.76 -1.70 -5.76
N HIS A 299 -8.70 -2.11 -7.02
CA HIS A 299 -7.83 -3.17 -7.49
C HIS A 299 -6.38 -2.69 -7.66
N LEU A 300 -5.44 -3.54 -7.27
CA LEU A 300 -4.00 -3.31 -7.34
C LEU A 300 -3.42 -3.87 -8.64
N LYS A 301 -3.07 -2.97 -9.57
CA LYS A 301 -2.49 -3.32 -10.86
C LYS A 301 -0.95 -3.31 -10.77
N ARG A 302 -0.36 -4.48 -11.03
CA ARG A 302 1.09 -4.69 -11.10
C ARG A 302 1.45 -5.14 -12.51
N ASN A 303 2.03 -4.24 -13.31
CA ASN A 303 2.42 -4.56 -14.69
C ASN A 303 3.65 -5.50 -14.76
N TRP A 304 4.39 -5.61 -13.64
CA TRP A 304 5.62 -6.38 -13.49
C TRP A 304 5.42 -7.79 -12.92
N PHE A 305 4.23 -8.10 -12.38
CA PHE A 305 3.95 -9.39 -11.74
C PHE A 305 3.14 -10.29 -12.67
N ASN A 306 3.72 -11.41 -13.09
CA ASN A 306 3.04 -12.44 -13.88
C ASN A 306 3.22 -13.80 -13.19
N LYS A 307 2.14 -14.35 -12.63
CA LYS A 307 2.19 -15.65 -11.96
C LYS A 307 2.13 -16.86 -12.90
N ASN A 308 1.74 -16.68 -14.16
CA ASN A 308 1.28 -17.78 -15.01
C ASN A 308 2.42 -18.74 -15.38
N PHE A 309 3.67 -18.28 -15.46
CA PHE A 309 4.80 -19.18 -15.72
C PHE A 309 5.02 -20.18 -14.57
N MET A 310 4.77 -19.79 -13.31
CA MET A 310 4.87 -20.69 -12.15
C MET A 310 3.81 -21.80 -12.16
N LEU A 311 2.77 -21.69 -13.01
CA LEU A 311 1.69 -22.67 -13.13
C LEU A 311 1.95 -23.72 -14.21
N SER A 312 3.07 -23.61 -14.93
CA SER A 312 3.45 -24.55 -15.99
C SER A 312 4.09 -25.80 -15.42
N ASP A 313 3.87 -26.95 -16.05
CA ASP A 313 4.58 -28.20 -15.75
C ASP A 313 6.10 -28.10 -16.02
N TYR A 314 6.56 -27.11 -16.80
CA TYR A 314 7.99 -26.85 -17.03
C TYR A 314 8.65 -25.99 -15.94
N PHE A 315 7.90 -25.55 -14.93
CA PHE A 315 8.45 -24.79 -13.81
C PHE A 315 9.16 -25.71 -12.80
N GLU A 316 10.48 -25.54 -12.67
CA GLU A 316 11.30 -26.26 -11.68
C GLU A 316 11.56 -25.39 -10.44
N TRP A 317 11.34 -25.93 -9.23
CA TRP A 317 11.63 -25.24 -7.97
C TRP A 317 12.46 -26.10 -7.01
N LYS A 318 13.76 -25.81 -6.94
CA LYS A 318 14.76 -26.63 -6.23
C LYS A 318 15.13 -26.11 -4.83
N GLU A 319 14.50 -25.03 -4.38
CA GLU A 319 14.73 -24.43 -3.07
C GLU A 319 13.99 -25.17 -1.94
N PRO A 320 14.53 -25.20 -0.71
CA PRO A 320 13.91 -25.92 0.40
C PRO A 320 12.56 -25.33 0.83
N LYS A 321 12.36 -24.02 0.65
CA LYS A 321 11.11 -23.32 0.98
C LYS A 321 10.20 -23.28 -0.25
N LYS A 322 9.07 -24.00 -0.18
CA LYS A 322 8.08 -24.12 -1.28
C LYS A 322 7.39 -22.78 -1.58
N ILE A 323 6.89 -22.61 -2.81
CA ILE A 323 6.16 -21.40 -3.22
C ILE A 323 4.74 -21.36 -2.64
N SER A 324 3.88 -22.32 -3.00
CA SER A 324 2.52 -22.51 -2.45
C SER A 324 2.09 -23.99 -2.57
N ASP A 325 1.26 -24.46 -1.63
CA ASP A 325 0.56 -25.75 -1.70
C ASP A 325 -0.90 -25.64 -2.19
N GLY A 326 -1.41 -24.41 -2.42
CA GLY A 326 -2.80 -24.15 -2.81
C GLY A 326 -3.81 -24.07 -1.67
N GLN A 327 -3.40 -24.24 -0.41
CA GLN A 327 -4.30 -24.36 0.74
C GLN A 327 -3.83 -23.56 1.96
N THR A 328 -2.57 -23.70 2.34
CA THR A 328 -2.00 -23.16 3.58
C THR A 328 -1.42 -21.76 3.37
N ILE A 329 -1.75 -20.84 4.26
CA ILE A 329 -1.15 -19.50 4.28
C ILE A 329 -0.36 -19.35 5.57
N SER A 330 0.95 -19.49 5.46
CA SER A 330 1.89 -19.35 6.57
C SER A 330 3.25 -18.87 6.07
N ASN A 331 4.11 -18.47 7.01
CA ASN A 331 5.51 -18.14 6.76
C ASN A 331 6.36 -19.34 6.26
N ASP A 332 5.83 -20.55 6.21
CA ASP A 332 6.52 -21.73 5.68
C ASP A 332 6.55 -21.73 4.14
N PHE A 333 5.65 -20.97 3.51
CA PHE A 333 5.56 -20.79 2.07
C PHE A 333 6.17 -19.45 1.64
N LYS A 334 6.75 -19.39 0.43
CA LYS A 334 7.34 -18.15 -0.11
C LYS A 334 6.29 -17.20 -0.64
N LEU A 335 5.27 -17.71 -1.32
CA LEU A 335 4.19 -16.93 -1.89
C LEU A 335 2.85 -17.68 -1.76
N PRO A 336 2.30 -17.84 -0.55
CA PRO A 336 1.03 -18.55 -0.35
C PRO A 336 -0.19 -17.76 -0.89
N ALA A 337 -0.15 -16.43 -0.79
CA ALA A 337 -1.15 -15.51 -1.34
C ALA A 337 -0.52 -14.13 -1.57
N TYR A 338 -1.15 -13.24 -2.34
CA TYR A 338 -0.71 -11.85 -2.50
C TYR A 338 -1.88 -10.85 -2.52
N PRO A 339 -1.70 -9.58 -2.14
CA PRO A 339 -2.82 -8.63 -2.06
C PRO A 339 -3.28 -8.17 -3.45
N LYS A 340 -4.58 -8.26 -3.74
CA LYS A 340 -5.19 -7.99 -5.07
C LYS A 340 -6.11 -6.77 -5.08
N THR A 341 -6.90 -6.57 -4.02
CA THR A 341 -7.88 -5.47 -3.94
C THR A 341 -7.85 -4.87 -2.54
N MET A 342 -7.84 -3.54 -2.44
CA MET A 342 -8.04 -2.82 -1.17
C MET A 342 -9.52 -2.66 -0.87
N ILE A 343 -9.91 -2.86 0.39
CA ILE A 343 -11.22 -2.46 0.91
C ILE A 343 -11.02 -1.12 1.63
N LEU A 344 -11.45 -0.03 1.00
CA LEU A 344 -11.34 1.31 1.56
C LEU A 344 -12.71 1.80 2.06
N ILE A 345 -12.71 2.50 3.19
CA ILE A 345 -13.84 3.31 3.65
C ILE A 345 -13.43 4.78 3.80
N LYS A 346 -14.39 5.69 3.66
CA LYS A 346 -14.27 7.10 4.01
C LYS A 346 -15.54 7.57 4.73
N ASN A 347 -15.55 8.84 5.14
CA ASN A 347 -16.74 9.52 5.68
C ASN A 347 -17.38 8.85 6.91
N LEU A 348 -16.59 8.10 7.70
CA LEU A 348 -17.05 7.38 8.88
C LEU A 348 -17.73 8.31 9.90
N LYS A 349 -19.03 8.05 10.13
CA LYS A 349 -19.83 8.63 11.20
C LYS A 349 -20.30 7.51 12.12
N VAL A 350 -20.05 7.66 13.41
CA VAL A 350 -20.58 6.78 14.45
C VAL A 350 -21.75 7.49 15.12
N ILE A 351 -22.96 7.02 14.86
CA ILE A 351 -24.18 7.59 15.43
C ILE A 351 -24.31 7.11 16.88
N LEU A 352 -24.55 8.06 17.78
CA LEU A 352 -24.67 7.82 19.21
C LEU A 352 -26.14 7.61 19.61
N ASP A 353 -26.34 6.84 20.68
CA ASP A 353 -27.64 6.73 21.34
C ASP A 353 -28.18 8.13 21.76
N PRO A 354 -29.44 8.49 21.43
CA PRO A 354 -30.03 9.78 21.77
C PRO A 354 -30.01 10.12 23.28
N SER A 355 -30.00 9.11 24.15
CA SER A 355 -29.99 9.27 25.61
C SER A 355 -28.67 9.82 26.18
N ILE A 356 -27.60 9.82 25.38
CA ILE A 356 -26.26 10.23 25.84
C ILE A 356 -26.17 11.74 26.01
N ILE A 357 -25.68 12.18 27.17
CA ILE A 357 -25.44 13.58 27.52
C ILE A 357 -24.11 14.03 26.91
N ASN A 358 -24.06 15.20 26.27
CA ASN A 358 -22.86 15.65 25.55
C ASN A 358 -21.60 15.70 26.44
N ALA A 359 -21.76 15.93 27.75
CA ALA A 359 -20.68 15.97 28.72
C ALA A 359 -19.94 14.63 28.94
N SER A 360 -20.59 13.47 28.76
CA SER A 360 -19.91 12.17 28.94
C SER A 360 -18.99 11.85 27.76
N VAL A 361 -19.34 12.29 26.55
CA VAL A 361 -18.57 12.04 25.32
C VAL A 361 -17.34 12.97 25.19
N SER A 362 -17.41 14.14 25.83
CA SER A 362 -16.32 15.11 25.89
C SER A 362 -15.32 14.82 27.02
N ASN A 363 -15.53 13.79 27.84
CA ASN A 363 -14.64 13.46 28.95
C ASN A 363 -13.37 12.76 28.43
N SER A 364 -12.20 13.37 28.62
CA SER A 364 -10.90 12.77 28.25
C SER A 364 -10.59 11.39 28.88
N GLU A 365 -11.33 10.98 29.92
CA GLU A 365 -11.23 9.64 30.52
C GLU A 365 -12.10 8.58 29.81
N GLN A 366 -13.10 9.01 29.02
CA GLN A 366 -14.02 8.16 28.26
C GLN A 366 -13.87 8.44 26.75
N LEU A 367 -12.82 7.88 26.16
CA LEU A 367 -12.61 7.90 24.71
C LEU A 367 -13.55 6.89 24.03
N VAL A 368 -14.29 7.34 23.02
CA VAL A 368 -15.06 6.44 22.14
C VAL A 368 -14.15 5.98 20.99
N TYR A 369 -14.19 4.68 20.69
CA TYR A 369 -13.33 4.06 19.68
C TYR A 369 -14.14 3.42 18.56
N PHE A 370 -13.54 3.36 17.37
CA PHE A 370 -13.99 2.53 16.27
C PHE A 370 -12.79 1.71 15.76
N GLY A 371 -12.77 0.41 16.08
CA GLY A 371 -11.58 -0.42 15.83
C GLY A 371 -10.40 0.09 16.66
N PRO A 372 -9.20 0.27 16.08
CA PRO A 372 -8.04 0.80 16.79
C PRO A 372 -8.02 2.33 16.83
N MET A 373 -8.99 2.99 16.18
CA MET A 373 -9.03 4.45 16.04
C MET A 373 -9.84 5.10 17.16
N VAL A 374 -9.28 6.18 17.70
CA VAL A 374 -9.97 7.12 18.61
C VAL A 374 -10.87 8.04 17.78
N MET A 375 -12.13 8.19 18.18
CA MET A 375 -13.07 9.14 17.55
C MET A 375 -12.83 10.56 18.08
N LYS A 376 -13.15 11.59 17.30
CA LYS A 376 -13.13 12.99 17.80
C LYS A 376 -14.08 13.09 19.01
N GLN A 377 -13.59 13.57 20.16
CA GLN A 377 -14.41 13.84 21.36
C GLN A 377 -15.28 15.11 21.21
N GLN A 378 -15.94 15.25 20.06
CA GLN A 378 -16.82 16.35 19.72
C GLN A 378 -18.09 15.75 19.13
N VAL A 379 -19.20 15.92 19.85
CA VAL A 379 -20.52 15.46 19.39
C VAL A 379 -21.03 16.41 18.31
N PHE A 380 -21.23 15.89 17.11
CA PHE A 380 -21.90 16.59 16.03
C PHE A 380 -23.41 16.32 16.10
N VAL A 381 -24.23 17.33 15.85
CA VAL A 381 -25.69 17.21 15.76
C VAL A 381 -26.12 17.55 14.34
N ASN A 382 -26.80 16.61 13.68
CA ASN A 382 -27.38 16.85 12.36
C ASN A 382 -28.63 17.74 12.51
N LYS A 383 -28.64 18.89 11.82
CA LYS A 383 -29.70 19.90 11.93
C LYS A 383 -31.08 19.46 11.41
N ASN A 384 -31.12 18.44 10.55
CA ASN A 384 -32.36 18.02 9.88
C ASN A 384 -33.13 16.96 10.68
N ASN A 385 -32.45 16.17 11.52
CA ASN A 385 -33.04 15.06 12.27
C ASN A 385 -32.60 15.00 13.75
N ASN A 386 -31.86 16.00 14.23
CA ASN A 386 -31.28 16.08 15.58
C ASN A 386 -30.38 14.90 15.99
N GLN A 387 -29.92 14.09 15.03
CA GLN A 387 -29.11 12.91 15.29
C GLN A 387 -27.71 13.30 15.77
N LYS A 388 -27.31 12.73 16.92
CA LYS A 388 -25.96 12.89 17.50
C LYS A 388 -25.01 11.88 16.86
N PHE A 389 -23.81 12.32 16.48
CA PHE A 389 -22.79 11.44 15.93
C PHE A 389 -21.36 11.94 16.19
N LEU A 390 -20.40 11.01 16.13
CA LEU A 390 -18.96 11.26 16.17
C LEU A 390 -18.35 11.02 14.81
N LYS A 391 -17.22 11.69 14.55
CA LYS A 391 -16.39 11.52 13.35
C LYS A 391 -15.02 10.98 13.72
N ALA A 392 -14.39 10.30 12.77
CA ALA A 392 -12.99 9.90 12.86
C ALA A 392 -12.05 11.08 13.14
N ILE A 393 -10.92 10.84 13.82
CA ILE A 393 -9.79 11.78 13.82
C ILE A 393 -9.04 11.59 12.50
N THR A 394 -9.07 12.60 11.64
CA THR A 394 -8.61 12.56 10.24
C THR A 394 -7.26 13.26 10.01
N ASN A 395 -6.47 13.51 11.06
CA ASN A 395 -5.19 14.21 10.93
C ASN A 395 -4.10 13.44 11.67
N VAL A 396 -3.19 12.85 10.90
CA VAL A 396 -2.09 11.99 11.40
C VAL A 396 -1.16 12.72 12.38
N LYS A 397 -1.10 14.06 12.35
CA LYS A 397 -0.27 14.86 13.28
C LYS A 397 -0.88 14.95 14.69
N THR A 398 -2.19 15.08 14.82
CA THR A 398 -2.89 15.07 16.14
C THR A 398 -3.03 13.66 16.72
N ILE A 399 -3.09 12.63 15.87
CA ILE A 399 -3.09 11.22 16.32
C ILE A 399 -1.91 10.91 17.24
N LYS A 400 -0.70 11.41 16.92
CA LYS A 400 0.52 11.09 17.68
C LYS A 400 0.64 11.78 19.04
N SER A 401 0.01 12.92 19.30
CA SER A 401 0.11 13.61 20.60
C SER A 401 -0.81 12.97 21.64
N ASP A 402 -2.07 12.76 21.27
CA ASP A 402 -3.13 12.47 22.23
C ASP A 402 -3.13 10.99 22.61
N GLN A 403 -2.81 10.11 21.64
CA GLN A 403 -2.62 8.68 21.88
C GLN A 403 -1.39 8.40 22.77
N LEU A 404 -0.25 9.08 22.55
CA LEU A 404 0.92 8.91 23.41
C LEU A 404 0.60 9.34 24.85
N ASN A 405 -0.08 10.47 25.03
CA ASN A 405 -0.44 10.98 26.34
C ASN A 405 -1.41 10.05 27.09
N TYR A 406 -2.42 9.48 26.41
CA TYR A 406 -3.33 8.50 27.02
C TYR A 406 -2.63 7.17 27.34
N MET A 407 -1.88 6.61 26.39
CA MET A 407 -1.15 5.34 26.55
C MET A 407 -0.05 5.43 27.62
N ALA A 408 0.67 6.56 27.69
CA ALA A 408 1.67 6.82 28.73
C ALA A 408 1.04 6.93 30.13
N ARG A 409 -0.14 7.55 30.26
CA ARG A 409 -0.89 7.57 31.54
C ARG A 409 -1.36 6.17 31.94
N LYS A 410 -1.88 5.38 30.99
CA LYS A 410 -2.36 4.01 31.27
C LYS A 410 -1.22 3.06 31.67
N THR A 411 -0.04 3.18 31.05
CA THR A 411 1.17 2.45 31.45
C THR A 411 1.77 2.95 32.77
N ALA A 412 1.69 4.25 33.07
CA ALA A 412 2.10 4.79 34.37
C ALA A 412 1.25 4.25 35.53
N ILE A 413 -0.07 4.10 35.34
CA ILE A 413 -0.99 3.53 36.34
C ILE A 413 -0.72 2.02 36.55
N ALA A 414 -0.31 1.30 35.51
CA ALA A 414 0.10 -0.11 35.63
C ALA A 414 1.42 -0.29 36.41
N GLY A 415 2.30 0.72 36.41
CA GLY A 415 3.58 0.68 37.12
C GLY A 415 3.51 0.72 38.65
N THR A 416 2.34 1.03 39.24
CA THR A 416 2.17 1.17 40.70
C THR A 416 1.82 -0.12 41.43
N GLN A 417 1.55 -1.24 40.73
CA GLN A 417 1.43 -2.56 41.36
C GLN A 417 2.79 -3.27 41.37
N LYS A 418 3.37 -3.39 42.57
CA LYS A 418 4.65 -4.08 42.79
C LYS A 418 4.54 -5.58 42.43
N ALA A 419 5.08 -5.96 41.28
CA ALA A 419 5.53 -7.31 40.99
C ALA A 419 7.06 -7.31 40.92
N THR A 420 7.71 -8.14 41.74
CA THR A 420 9.17 -8.23 41.83
C THR A 420 9.74 -8.92 40.59
N VAL A 421 10.06 -8.15 39.54
CA VAL A 421 10.77 -8.67 38.37
C VAL A 421 12.23 -8.90 38.73
N ILE A 422 12.66 -10.15 38.68
CA ILE A 422 14.08 -10.54 38.78
C ILE A 422 14.76 -10.10 37.48
N ASN A 423 15.49 -8.98 37.54
CA ASN A 423 16.30 -8.50 36.43
C ASN A 423 17.53 -9.39 36.22
N SER A 424 17.58 -10.12 35.10
CA SER A 424 18.78 -10.80 34.61
C SER A 424 19.12 -10.41 33.17
N PHE A 425 19.33 -9.10 32.95
CA PHE A 425 20.06 -8.58 31.80
C PHE A 425 21.28 -7.78 32.30
N ASN A 426 22.43 -8.44 32.38
CA ASN A 426 23.71 -7.77 32.60
C ASN A 426 24.35 -7.46 31.24
N ALA A 427 24.30 -6.19 30.85
CA ALA A 427 25.13 -5.64 29.77
C ALA A 427 26.15 -4.66 30.35
N LYS A 428 27.44 -5.01 30.31
CA LYS A 428 28.60 -4.12 30.45
C LYS A 428 29.78 -4.73 29.68
N THR A 429 30.06 -4.25 28.47
CA THR A 429 30.94 -3.11 28.10
C THR A 429 32.40 -3.50 27.89
N ALA A 430 32.82 -3.38 26.62
CA ALA A 430 34.13 -2.98 26.11
C ALA A 430 35.43 -3.50 26.77
N VAL A 431 36.25 -4.18 25.94
CA VAL A 431 37.72 -4.17 26.05
C VAL A 431 38.31 -3.82 24.68
N GLU A 432 39.39 -3.05 24.74
CA GLU A 432 40.17 -2.40 23.69
C GLU A 432 41.10 -3.38 22.92
N PRO A 433 41.39 -3.15 21.61
CA PRO A 433 42.40 -3.92 20.88
C PRO A 433 43.69 -3.13 20.60
N GLU A 434 44.83 -3.72 20.94
CA GLU A 434 46.19 -3.32 20.55
C GLU A 434 46.92 -4.60 20.03
N PRO A 435 48.00 -4.49 19.24
CA PRO A 435 48.05 -5.12 17.91
C PRO A 435 49.05 -6.29 17.80
N VAL A 436 49.21 -6.87 16.60
CA VAL A 436 50.50 -7.19 15.92
C VAL A 436 50.33 -8.07 14.66
N GLU A 437 50.93 -7.61 13.55
CA GLU A 437 51.51 -8.30 12.37
C GLU A 437 50.71 -9.29 11.46
N ALA A 438 50.26 -8.75 10.32
CA ALA A 438 50.72 -9.06 8.95
C ALA A 438 51.00 -10.52 8.47
N MET A 439 50.29 -10.93 7.40
CA MET A 439 50.95 -11.34 6.15
C MET A 439 50.08 -11.25 4.87
N LYS A 440 50.65 -10.57 3.87
CA LYS A 440 50.57 -10.77 2.40
C LYS A 440 49.22 -10.74 1.66
N THR A 441 49.08 -9.68 0.87
CA THR A 441 48.34 -9.59 -0.39
C THR A 441 48.65 -10.69 -1.40
N THR A 442 47.65 -11.14 -2.17
CA THR A 442 47.85 -11.52 -3.57
C THR A 442 46.73 -10.94 -4.42
N VAL A 443 47.07 -10.03 -5.33
CA VAL A 443 46.17 -9.56 -6.40
C VAL A 443 46.29 -10.52 -7.57
N ASN A 444 45.18 -10.83 -8.23
CA ASN A 444 45.21 -11.21 -9.64
C ASN A 444 43.94 -10.73 -10.34
N ALA A 445 44.13 -9.83 -11.31
CA ALA A 445 43.10 -9.38 -12.22
C ALA A 445 43.36 -9.99 -13.60
N SER A 446 42.36 -10.66 -14.17
CA SER A 446 42.12 -10.76 -15.63
C SER A 446 41.04 -11.80 -15.94
N PHE A 447 39.98 -11.40 -16.64
CA PHE A 447 39.84 -11.79 -18.05
C PHE A 447 38.79 -10.93 -18.76
N ALA A 448 39.13 -10.41 -19.93
CA ALA A 448 38.18 -9.74 -20.82
C ALA A 448 37.81 -10.69 -21.96
N GLY A 449 36.51 -10.93 -22.15
CA GLY A 449 35.99 -11.78 -23.23
C GLY A 449 35.03 -11.01 -24.13
N LYS A 450 35.57 -10.37 -25.19
CA LYS A 450 34.75 -9.90 -26.32
C LYS A 450 34.55 -11.06 -27.28
N THR A 451 33.32 -11.31 -27.71
CA THR A 451 33.03 -12.02 -28.96
C THR A 451 32.02 -11.23 -29.79
N ASN A 452 32.45 -10.83 -30.99
CA ASN A 452 31.55 -10.37 -32.05
C ASN A 452 30.89 -11.59 -32.70
N MET A 453 29.61 -11.52 -33.01
CA MET A 453 29.07 -11.99 -34.29
C MET A 453 28.04 -10.98 -34.79
N GLY A 454 27.99 -10.75 -36.10
CA GLY A 454 27.14 -9.72 -36.70
C GLY A 454 26.35 -10.20 -37.91
N ASN A 455 25.19 -9.58 -38.08
CA ASN A 455 24.44 -9.32 -39.32
C ASN A 455 24.48 -10.33 -40.50
N ILE A 456 23.43 -11.15 -40.57
CA ILE A 456 22.81 -11.74 -41.79
C ILE A 456 21.30 -11.86 -41.46
N ILE A 457 20.28 -11.35 -42.18
CA ILE A 457 20.17 -10.54 -43.41
C ILE A 457 18.94 -9.60 -43.27
N ASN A 458 18.88 -8.50 -44.04
CA ASN A 458 17.74 -7.54 -44.05
C ASN A 458 16.58 -7.93 -44.98
N ASN A 459 15.34 -7.55 -44.59
CA ASN A 459 14.26 -6.90 -45.39
C ASN A 459 12.97 -6.96 -44.53
N ILE A 460 12.29 -5.86 -44.19
CA ILE A 460 11.52 -4.95 -45.07
C ILE A 460 11.78 -3.47 -44.73
N LYS A 461 11.56 -2.59 -45.71
CA LYS A 461 11.89 -1.16 -45.69
C LYS A 461 10.83 -0.24 -45.02
N ASN A 462 11.37 0.81 -44.40
CA ASN A 462 10.85 2.19 -44.32
C ASN A 462 9.53 2.47 -43.58
N LEU A 463 9.65 3.15 -42.43
CA LEU A 463 9.20 4.54 -42.24
C LEU A 463 10.09 5.21 -41.16
N HIS A 464 10.63 6.40 -41.45
CA HIS A 464 11.52 7.14 -40.54
C HIS A 464 10.72 8.05 -39.59
N PRO A 465 11.03 8.06 -38.28
CA PRO A 465 10.86 9.23 -37.42
C PRO A 465 12.10 10.14 -37.50
N LEU A 466 11.89 11.45 -37.51
CA LEU A 466 12.95 12.46 -37.44
C LEU A 466 13.36 12.69 -35.98
N ASN A 467 14.64 12.47 -35.65
CA ASN A 467 15.23 12.94 -34.40
C ASN A 467 15.65 14.42 -34.54
N PRO A 468 15.18 15.34 -33.67
CA PRO A 468 15.81 16.65 -33.53
C PRO A 468 17.14 16.54 -32.77
N VAL A 469 18.09 17.39 -33.17
CA VAL A 469 19.48 17.42 -32.68
C VAL A 469 19.55 17.98 -31.25
N PRO A 470 20.36 17.38 -30.33
CA PRO A 470 20.60 17.97 -29.02
C PRO A 470 21.50 19.20 -29.14
N HIS A 471 20.99 20.38 -28.77
CA HIS A 471 21.83 21.57 -28.60
C HIS A 471 22.69 21.43 -27.33
N GLY A 472 24.01 21.42 -27.51
CA GLY A 472 24.95 21.43 -26.39
C GLY A 472 24.95 22.80 -25.69
N ALA A 473 24.67 22.78 -24.39
CA ALA A 473 24.97 23.88 -23.47
C ALA A 473 25.90 23.35 -22.38
N SER A 474 27.15 23.81 -22.36
CA SER A 474 28.11 23.46 -21.30
C SER A 474 27.67 24.07 -19.96
N PRO A 475 27.90 23.38 -18.83
CA PRO A 475 27.51 23.90 -17.52
C PRO A 475 28.33 25.14 -17.15
N VAL A 476 27.65 26.25 -16.87
CA VAL A 476 28.29 27.47 -16.35
C VAL A 476 28.63 27.26 -14.88
N GLN A 477 29.92 27.26 -14.59
CA GLN A 477 30.48 27.13 -13.25
C GLN A 477 30.21 28.42 -12.43
N PRO A 478 29.61 28.35 -11.22
CA PRO A 478 29.37 29.53 -10.40
C PRO A 478 30.67 30.09 -9.83
N THR A 479 30.93 31.36 -10.08
CA THR A 479 32.06 32.10 -9.50
C THR A 479 31.88 32.33 -7.99
N PRO A 480 32.89 32.05 -7.16
CA PRO A 480 32.81 32.30 -5.72
C PRO A 480 32.90 33.80 -5.40
N GLN A 481 32.01 34.28 -4.53
CA GLN A 481 31.99 35.67 -4.06
C GLN A 481 32.80 35.78 -2.75
N PRO A 482 33.70 36.78 -2.60
CA PRO A 482 34.61 36.84 -1.45
C PRO A 482 33.93 37.32 -0.17
N ALA A 483 34.18 36.60 0.93
CA ALA A 483 33.80 37.02 2.28
C ALA A 483 34.83 38.01 2.86
N ASN A 484 34.38 39.15 3.39
CA ASN A 484 35.22 40.11 4.10
C ASN A 484 35.45 39.67 5.56
N PRO A 485 36.69 39.43 6.02
CA PRO A 485 36.98 39.12 7.41
C PRO A 485 37.09 40.40 8.25
N ILE A 486 36.29 40.50 9.31
CA ILE A 486 36.43 41.55 10.33
C ILE A 486 37.66 41.26 11.19
N LYS A 487 38.61 42.21 11.22
CA LYS A 487 39.81 42.14 12.04
C LYS A 487 39.49 42.44 13.51
N VAL A 488 39.96 41.60 14.43
CA VAL A 488 40.24 41.97 15.82
C VAL A 488 41.68 41.55 16.17
N PRO A 489 42.51 42.40 16.80
CA PRO A 489 43.92 42.09 17.03
C PRO A 489 44.16 41.29 18.32
N TRP A 490 45.16 40.40 18.27
CA TRP A 490 45.69 39.67 19.42
C TRP A 490 46.89 40.39 20.07
N GLY A 491 47.09 40.17 21.36
CA GLY A 491 48.22 40.65 22.17
C GLY A 491 47.81 40.78 23.64
N SER A 492 47.81 39.72 24.48
CA SER A 492 48.93 38.89 24.97
C SER A 492 49.71 39.51 26.14
N TRP A 493 50.18 38.64 27.04
CA TRP A 493 51.14 38.82 28.14
C TRP A 493 50.65 39.29 29.53
N GLY A 494 50.46 38.31 30.43
CA GLY A 494 51.11 38.31 31.75
C GLY A 494 50.25 38.57 32.99
N PRO A 495 50.34 37.74 34.05
CA PRO A 495 49.72 38.03 35.34
C PRO A 495 50.60 38.93 36.20
N LYS A 496 50.03 39.97 36.82
CA LYS A 496 50.67 40.72 37.91
C LYS A 496 49.68 40.98 39.05
N PHE A 497 50.16 40.75 40.26
CA PHE A 497 49.45 40.90 41.53
C PHE A 497 49.13 42.37 41.87
N PRO A 498 48.16 42.65 42.76
CA PRO A 498 47.61 43.98 42.94
C PRO A 498 48.53 44.89 43.77
N THR A 499 48.81 46.09 43.25
CA THR A 499 49.34 47.21 44.03
C THR A 499 48.20 48.07 44.57
N ILE A 500 48.10 48.13 45.90
CA ILE A 500 47.17 48.97 46.66
C ILE A 500 47.58 50.46 46.55
N PRO A 501 46.65 51.36 46.21
CA PRO A 501 46.75 52.78 46.55
C PRO A 501 45.94 53.10 47.81
N THR A 502 46.56 53.79 48.75
CA THR A 502 46.00 54.23 50.03
C THR A 502 44.80 55.20 49.85
N PRO A 503 43.74 55.13 50.69
CA PRO A 503 42.58 56.00 50.54
C PRO A 503 42.88 57.46 50.89
N THR A 504 42.35 58.38 50.09
CA THR A 504 42.22 59.81 50.44
C THR A 504 40.79 60.06 50.92
N PRO A 505 40.55 60.74 52.05
CA PRO A 505 39.22 60.82 52.65
C PRO A 505 38.28 61.77 51.89
N THR A 506 37.24 61.21 51.27
CA THR A 506 36.12 62.00 50.72
C THR A 506 35.17 62.41 51.86
N PRO A 507 34.79 63.69 51.98
CA PRO A 507 33.85 64.12 53.01
C PRO A 507 32.44 63.57 52.77
N ILE A 508 31.75 63.24 53.87
CA ILE A 508 30.37 62.73 53.89
C ILE A 508 29.38 63.79 53.37
N PRO A 509 28.53 63.45 52.39
CA PRO A 509 27.26 64.13 52.15
C PRO A 509 26.08 63.27 52.62
N THR A 510 25.19 63.94 53.35
CA THR A 510 23.82 63.63 53.77
C THR A 510 23.08 62.55 52.93
N PRO A 511 22.33 61.62 53.56
CA PRO A 511 21.57 60.61 52.83
C PRO A 511 20.46 61.23 51.96
N ILE A 512 20.54 61.01 50.65
CA ILE A 512 19.45 61.28 49.71
C ILE A 512 18.50 60.08 49.73
N PRO A 513 17.17 60.26 49.89
CA PRO A 513 16.22 59.16 49.81
C PRO A 513 16.22 58.56 48.40
N ILE A 514 16.49 57.26 48.30
CA ILE A 514 16.40 56.50 47.05
C ILE A 514 14.91 56.43 46.66
N PRO A 515 14.49 56.93 45.47
CA PRO A 515 13.14 56.71 45.00
C PRO A 515 12.94 55.22 44.75
N ILE A 516 11.97 54.60 45.44
CA ILE A 516 11.49 53.28 45.07
C ILE A 516 10.98 53.36 43.62
N PRO A 517 11.46 52.51 42.69
CA PRO A 517 10.93 52.50 41.33
C PRO A 517 9.44 52.13 41.37
N VAL A 518 8.58 53.13 41.13
CA VAL A 518 7.15 52.87 40.91
C VAL A 518 7.07 52.00 39.64
N PRO A 519 6.44 50.81 39.68
CA PRO A 519 6.28 50.00 38.48
C PRO A 519 5.54 50.82 37.43
N LEU A 520 6.14 50.99 36.25
CA LEU A 520 5.41 51.56 35.12
C LEU A 520 4.17 50.68 34.87
N PRO A 521 2.97 51.25 34.76
CA PRO A 521 1.79 50.45 34.43
C PRO A 521 2.01 49.73 33.09
N PRO A 522 1.56 48.47 32.95
CA PRO A 522 1.75 47.73 31.71
C PRO A 522 1.12 48.48 30.54
N ALA A 523 1.95 48.85 29.55
CA ALA A 523 1.54 49.64 28.40
C ALA A 523 0.79 48.80 27.35
N GLY A 524 -0.40 48.31 27.71
CA GLY A 524 -1.27 47.52 26.84
C GLY A 524 -2.68 47.36 27.40
N ALA A 525 -3.63 47.05 26.51
CA ALA A 525 -5.00 46.71 26.86
C ALA A 525 -5.13 45.21 27.11
N VAL A 526 -6.02 44.81 28.04
CA VAL A 526 -6.53 43.44 28.06
C VAL A 526 -7.57 43.32 26.95
N VAL A 527 -7.23 42.61 25.89
CA VAL A 527 -8.13 42.35 24.76
C VAL A 527 -8.79 41.00 24.97
N GLN A 528 -10.12 41.01 24.98
CA GLN A 528 -10.96 39.85 25.11
C GLN A 528 -11.59 39.54 23.75
N PHE A 529 -11.23 38.39 23.19
CA PHE A 529 -11.82 37.86 21.96
C PHE A 529 -12.92 36.86 22.32
N ARG A 530 -14.04 36.93 21.61
CA ARG A 530 -15.15 35.99 21.69
C ARG A 530 -15.41 35.39 20.31
N ILE A 531 -15.25 34.08 20.18
CA ILE A 531 -15.33 33.37 18.90
C ILE A 531 -16.58 32.51 18.92
N LEU A 532 -17.53 32.85 18.04
CA LEU A 532 -18.83 32.21 17.93
C LEU A 532 -19.04 31.59 16.55
N ASP A 533 -19.91 30.60 16.49
CA ASP A 533 -20.46 30.09 15.23
C ASP A 533 -21.46 31.09 14.63
N LYS A 534 -21.31 31.39 13.33
CA LYS A 534 -22.15 32.38 12.65
C LYS A 534 -23.62 31.97 12.49
N ILE A 535 -23.93 30.67 12.53
CA ILE A 535 -25.28 30.12 12.29
C ILE A 535 -26.06 29.93 13.60
N ASN A 536 -25.45 29.35 14.64
CA ASN A 536 -26.13 29.07 15.91
C ASN A 536 -25.67 29.95 17.09
N ASN A 537 -24.65 30.80 16.91
CA ASN A 537 -24.05 31.66 17.95
C ASN A 537 -23.49 30.88 19.16
N GLU A 538 -23.23 29.58 19.03
CA GLU A 538 -22.54 28.80 20.06
C GLU A 538 -21.05 29.18 20.15
N PRO A 539 -20.44 29.13 21.34
CA PRO A 539 -19.00 29.35 21.50
C PRO A 539 -18.18 28.27 20.81
N ILE A 540 -17.08 28.67 20.17
CA ILE A 540 -16.16 27.75 19.49
C ILE A 540 -14.95 27.49 20.38
N TYR A 541 -14.81 26.26 20.86
CA TYR A 541 -13.67 25.78 21.66
C TYR A 541 -12.45 25.43 20.80
N LYS A 542 -11.23 25.69 21.30
CA LYS A 542 -9.94 25.42 20.64
C LYS A 542 -9.79 26.04 19.24
N CYS A 543 -10.35 27.22 19.03
CA CYS A 543 -10.03 28.03 17.85
C CYS A 543 -8.69 28.74 18.08
N GLY A 544 -7.73 28.51 17.18
CA GLY A 544 -6.44 29.18 17.20
C GLY A 544 -6.57 30.60 16.65
N ILE A 545 -6.09 31.58 17.41
CA ILE A 545 -5.89 32.96 16.94
C ILE A 545 -4.38 33.21 16.77
N SER A 546 -3.99 33.67 15.58
CA SER A 546 -2.66 34.21 15.32
C SER A 546 -2.77 35.73 15.21
N ILE A 547 -2.21 36.46 16.17
CA ILE A 547 -2.26 37.93 16.24
C ILE A 547 -0.92 38.50 15.80
N LYS A 548 -0.88 39.12 14.62
CA LYS A 548 0.34 39.66 13.98
C LYS A 548 0.30 41.20 14.05
N GLY A 549 1.21 41.80 14.80
CA GLY A 549 1.31 43.26 14.92
C GLY A 549 1.92 43.88 13.66
N THR A 550 1.12 44.59 12.87
CA THR A 550 1.45 45.10 11.52
C THR A 550 2.69 46.01 11.52
N ASN A 551 2.89 46.76 12.60
CA ASN A 551 4.01 47.69 12.77
C ASN A 551 5.03 47.21 13.82
N ASN A 552 4.78 46.06 14.46
CA ASN A 552 5.37 45.71 15.75
C ASN A 552 6.14 44.37 15.74
N ASN A 553 6.07 43.57 14.66
CA ASN A 553 6.68 42.23 14.51
C ASN A 553 6.39 41.22 15.64
N ARG A 554 5.35 41.45 16.45
CA ARG A 554 4.91 40.51 17.49
C ARG A 554 3.88 39.56 16.92
N ILE A 555 4.03 38.27 17.24
CA ILE A 555 3.09 37.20 16.90
C ILE A 555 2.66 36.56 18.22
N PHE A 556 1.34 36.44 18.43
CA PHE A 556 0.76 35.65 19.53
C PHE A 556 -0.05 34.52 18.92
N GLU A 557 0.15 33.29 19.38
CA GLU A 557 -0.63 32.11 18.98
C GLU A 557 -1.28 31.53 20.23
N ILE A 558 -2.62 31.55 20.28
CA ILE A 558 -3.42 31.24 21.47
C ILE A 558 -4.69 30.48 21.05
N GLU A 559 -5.22 29.60 21.89
CA GLU A 559 -6.47 28.87 21.65
C GLU A 559 -7.62 29.38 22.52
N SER A 560 -8.86 29.31 22.02
CA SER A 560 -10.06 29.60 22.80
C SER A 560 -10.41 28.53 23.83
N ASN A 561 -10.90 28.98 24.99
CA ASN A 561 -11.44 28.11 26.03
C ASN A 561 -12.85 27.59 25.69
N GLU A 562 -13.44 26.79 26.58
CA GLU A 562 -14.77 26.16 26.39
C GLU A 562 -15.91 27.17 26.21
N THR A 563 -15.75 28.42 26.66
CA THR A 563 -16.73 29.50 26.46
C THR A 563 -16.44 30.34 25.21
N GLY A 564 -15.52 29.90 24.35
CA GLY A 564 -15.14 30.57 23.10
C GLY A 564 -14.32 31.83 23.31
N MET A 565 -13.73 32.01 24.50
CA MET A 565 -13.06 33.24 24.92
C MET A 565 -11.53 33.09 24.88
N ILE A 566 -10.85 34.17 24.49
CA ILE A 566 -9.40 34.35 24.62
C ILE A 566 -9.16 35.71 25.28
N ASN A 567 -8.37 35.75 26.35
CA ASN A 567 -7.98 37.00 27.01
C ASN A 567 -6.47 37.17 26.88
N GLN A 568 -6.01 38.25 26.23
CA GLN A 568 -4.59 38.51 26.01
C GLN A 568 -4.26 39.97 26.31
N LEU A 569 -3.14 40.22 26.99
CA LEU A 569 -2.59 41.57 27.13
C LEU A 569 -1.88 41.96 25.82
N ILE A 570 -2.39 42.98 25.13
CA ILE A 570 -1.89 43.44 23.83
C ILE A 570 -1.45 44.91 23.96
N PRO A 571 -0.21 45.26 23.56
CA PRO A 571 0.25 46.65 23.52
C PRO A 571 -0.60 47.55 22.61
N LEU A 572 -0.39 48.86 22.73
CA LEU A 572 -0.97 49.83 21.78
C LEU A 572 -0.39 49.60 20.37
N GLY A 573 -1.23 49.64 19.34
CA GLY A 573 -0.82 49.46 17.95
C GLY A 573 -1.89 48.87 17.02
N GLU A 574 -1.49 48.65 15.77
CA GLU A 574 -2.31 48.02 14.72
C GLU A 574 -1.96 46.54 14.57
N TYR A 575 -2.98 45.70 14.47
CA TYR A 575 -2.87 44.24 14.47
C TYR A 575 -3.76 43.61 13.40
N SER A 576 -3.24 42.57 12.75
CA SER A 576 -4.02 41.63 11.96
C SER A 576 -4.20 40.34 12.75
N ILE A 577 -5.40 39.75 12.71
CA ILE A 577 -5.68 38.42 13.23
C ILE A 577 -5.98 37.45 12.10
N GLU A 578 -5.56 36.21 12.31
CA GLU A 578 -5.98 35.03 11.57
C GLU A 578 -6.61 34.06 12.56
N LEU A 579 -7.90 33.77 12.41
CA LEU A 579 -8.61 32.74 13.17
C LEU A 579 -8.67 31.46 12.34
N ARG A 580 -8.22 30.35 12.94
CA ARG A 580 -8.15 29.04 12.30
C ARG A 580 -8.69 27.97 13.25
N ILE A 581 -9.59 27.13 12.73
CA ILE A 581 -10.05 25.89 13.35
C ILE A 581 -10.56 24.96 12.25
N ASP A 582 -10.43 23.64 12.44
CA ASP A 582 -11.04 22.62 11.58
C ASP A 582 -12.55 22.92 11.36
N ASP A 583 -13.07 22.60 10.17
CA ASP A 583 -14.49 22.72 9.78
C ASP A 583 -15.06 24.16 9.68
N TYR A 584 -14.23 25.21 9.81
CA TYR A 584 -14.62 26.61 9.59
C TYR A 584 -13.68 27.34 8.62
N ALA A 585 -14.22 28.32 7.89
CA ALA A 585 -13.44 29.19 7.03
C ALA A 585 -12.45 30.03 7.85
N ILE A 586 -11.21 30.16 7.36
CA ILE A 586 -10.20 31.03 7.97
C ILE A 586 -10.70 32.49 7.91
N LEU A 587 -10.81 33.13 9.08
CA LEU A 587 -11.18 34.55 9.16
C LEU A 587 -9.94 35.41 9.37
N ASN A 588 -9.66 36.28 8.41
CA ASN A 588 -8.62 37.31 8.52
C ASN A 588 -9.27 38.67 8.75
N GLN A 589 -8.87 39.39 9.80
CA GLN A 589 -9.43 40.70 10.13
C GLN A 589 -8.40 41.59 10.84
N ASN A 590 -8.53 42.90 10.71
CA ASN A 590 -7.63 43.86 11.38
C ASN A 590 -8.34 44.54 12.54
N PHE A 591 -7.60 44.89 13.60
CA PHE A 591 -8.09 45.67 14.73
C PHE A 591 -6.98 46.58 15.30
N SER A 592 -7.39 47.67 15.95
CA SER A 592 -6.50 48.67 16.54
C SER A 592 -6.66 48.72 18.06
N VAL A 593 -5.54 48.83 18.77
CA VAL A 593 -5.50 49.05 20.23
C VAL A 593 -5.04 50.47 20.48
N THR A 594 -5.99 51.38 20.68
CA THR A 594 -5.75 52.84 20.75
C THR A 594 -5.60 53.39 22.17
N SER A 595 -5.96 52.63 23.20
CA SER A 595 -5.80 53.00 24.61
C SER A 595 -5.58 51.76 25.48
N ALA A 596 -5.17 51.95 26.74
CA ALA A 596 -4.99 50.87 27.71
C ALA A 596 -6.31 50.37 28.35
N MET A 597 -7.47 50.84 27.87
CA MET A 597 -8.78 50.33 28.34
C MET A 597 -9.02 48.92 27.79
N PRO A 598 -9.70 48.02 28.54
CA PRO A 598 -10.08 46.71 28.03
C PRO A 598 -10.92 46.78 26.75
N LEU A 599 -10.64 45.89 25.80
CA LEU A 599 -11.30 45.86 24.49
C LEU A 599 -11.96 44.50 24.26
N ASN A 600 -13.25 44.49 23.96
CA ASN A 600 -14.01 43.27 23.67
C ASN A 600 -14.27 43.17 22.15
N LEU A 601 -13.89 42.05 21.54
CA LEU A 601 -14.02 41.80 20.11
C LEU A 601 -14.76 40.48 19.89
N GLU A 602 -15.89 40.51 19.16
CA GLU A 602 -16.67 39.32 18.81
C GLU A 602 -16.48 38.97 17.33
N TYR A 603 -16.11 37.73 17.05
CA TYR A 603 -15.91 37.19 15.70
C TYR A 603 -16.81 35.99 15.45
N LYS A 604 -17.43 35.95 14.26
CA LYS A 604 -18.38 34.91 13.88
C LYS A 604 -17.84 34.09 12.71
N LEU A 605 -17.40 32.86 13.00
CA LEU A 605 -16.84 31.97 12.00
C LEU A 605 -17.94 31.27 11.21
N GLN A 606 -17.76 31.24 9.89
CA GLN A 606 -18.61 30.51 8.95
C GLN A 606 -18.14 29.06 8.88
N ARG A 607 -19.02 28.09 9.17
CA ARG A 607 -18.73 26.67 8.87
C ARG A 607 -18.51 26.52 7.37
N GLU A 608 -17.42 25.84 6.99
CA GLU A 608 -17.27 25.33 5.64
C GLU A 608 -18.03 24.01 5.49
N GLU A 609 -18.28 23.62 4.25
CA GLU A 609 -18.73 22.27 3.95
C GLU A 609 -17.64 21.28 4.38
N VAL A 610 -17.96 20.37 5.31
CA VAL A 610 -16.96 19.47 5.89
C VAL A 610 -16.55 18.41 4.87
N LYS A 611 -15.53 18.76 4.07
CA LYS A 611 -14.87 17.83 3.16
C LYS A 611 -14.03 16.87 3.98
N PHE A 612 -14.52 15.65 4.11
CA PHE A 612 -13.79 14.51 4.63
C PHE A 612 -12.56 14.26 3.75
N LYS A 613 -11.37 14.17 4.34
CA LYS A 613 -10.08 14.09 3.63
C LYS A 613 -9.19 12.92 4.07
N SER A 614 -9.76 11.86 4.65
CA SER A 614 -8.99 10.66 5.00
C SER A 614 -9.75 9.40 4.63
N PHE A 615 -8.98 8.41 4.19
CA PHE A 615 -9.42 7.12 3.69
C PHE A 615 -8.82 6.04 4.59
N PHE A 616 -9.61 5.05 4.96
CA PHE A 616 -9.23 4.01 5.92
C PHE A 616 -9.21 2.65 5.23
N LEU A 617 -8.08 1.96 5.32
CA LEU A 617 -7.92 0.59 4.83
C LEU A 617 -8.39 -0.40 5.91
N ILE A 618 -9.61 -0.91 5.75
CA ILE A 618 -10.25 -1.84 6.68
C ILE A 618 -9.92 -3.31 6.38
N GLY A 619 -9.52 -3.62 5.15
CA GLY A 619 -9.14 -4.98 4.75
C GLY A 619 -8.55 -5.04 3.34
N MET A 620 -8.08 -6.23 2.98
CA MET A 620 -7.53 -6.56 1.66
C MET A 620 -8.19 -7.85 1.16
N ILE A 621 -8.59 -7.89 -0.11
CA ILE A 621 -8.78 -9.16 -0.80
C ILE A 621 -7.41 -9.61 -1.28
N CYS A 622 -6.90 -10.70 -0.72
CA CYS A 622 -5.72 -11.39 -1.23
C CYS A 622 -6.14 -12.45 -2.25
N GLU A 623 -5.27 -12.79 -3.18
CA GLU A 623 -5.44 -13.92 -4.08
C GLU A 623 -4.53 -15.06 -3.63
N LYS A 624 -5.12 -16.19 -3.28
CA LYS A 624 -4.40 -17.42 -2.90
C LYS A 624 -3.68 -17.97 -4.13
N MET A 625 -2.39 -18.27 -3.99
CA MET A 625 -1.65 -18.93 -5.05
C MET A 625 -2.08 -20.40 -5.12
N PRO A 626 -2.41 -20.94 -6.31
CA PRO A 626 -2.73 -22.35 -6.46
C PRO A 626 -1.51 -23.23 -6.13
N LYS A 627 -1.73 -24.55 -6.03
CA LYS A 627 -0.65 -25.51 -5.84
C LYS A 627 0.32 -25.42 -7.03
N ILE A 628 1.58 -25.11 -6.73
CA ILE A 628 2.64 -25.07 -7.74
C ILE A 628 3.10 -26.51 -8.03
N PRO A 629 3.25 -26.92 -9.31
CA PRO A 629 3.89 -28.19 -9.66
C PRO A 629 5.28 -28.28 -9.03
N VAL A 630 5.63 -29.45 -8.50
CA VAL A 630 6.98 -29.71 -7.96
C VAL A 630 7.55 -30.87 -8.75
N ASN A 631 8.41 -30.54 -9.70
CA ASN A 631 9.18 -31.46 -10.55
C ASN A 631 10.66 -31.46 -10.12
#